data_AF-A0A1Q3NM16-F1
#
_entry.id   AF-A0A1Q3NM16-F1
#
_cell.length_a   1.000
_cell.length_b   1.000
_cell.length_c   1.000
_cell.angle_alpha   90.00
_cell.angle_beta   90.00
_cell.angle_gamma   90.00
#
_symmetry.space_group_name_H-M   'P 1'
#
loop_
_entity.id
_entity.type
_entity.pdbx_description
1 polymer ?
#
loop_
_entity_poly.entity_id
_entity_poly.type
_entity_poly.pdbx_seq_one_letter_code
_entity_poly.pdbx_strand_id
1 'polypeptide(L)'
;MTHRWAPAFTIVEIIVVVTAIGILAAISVIGYSNIQRGAMTASLKSDLDHAASEMQHEFQHSGLYPTSLPSDFETSRNSTIAVKSAGTSNYYTNLTPVQNGVLFAQICQDLINEGVGKGVDKGGTTQSYITGCGNWNYNSTQITGWNTKQWSTPVQKDQLLNYATSFTTSDSWNKAQEGVVKNFYTQLVERQEKQGGSFPITTFWDYWANDSNGGVKQEPLGTPQTTAYYCAEGTISGISDIIWHVDETHRITSGPC
;
A
#
# COMPACT_ATOMS: atom_id res chain seq x y z
N MET A 1 -85.46 7.41 8.61
CA MET A 1 -83.99 7.35 8.41
C MET A 1 -83.68 5.99 7.81
N THR A 2 -83.31 5.94 6.53
CA THR A 2 -83.00 4.69 5.83
C THR A 2 -81.53 4.32 6.08
N HIS A 3 -81.29 3.32 6.92
CA HIS A 3 -79.96 2.76 7.13
C HIS A 3 -79.55 1.98 5.87
N ARG A 4 -78.67 2.56 5.06
CA ARG A 4 -77.96 1.86 3.99
C ARG A 4 -76.90 0.97 4.65
N TRP A 5 -77.07 -0.34 4.54
CA TRP A 5 -76.06 -1.30 4.96
C TRP A 5 -74.95 -1.29 3.92
N ALA A 6 -73.73 -0.90 4.33
CA ALA A 6 -72.56 -1.02 3.49
C ALA A 6 -72.23 -2.52 3.33
N PRO A 7 -71.94 -3.01 2.12
CA PRO A 7 -71.52 -4.39 1.93
C PRO A 7 -70.25 -4.64 2.75
N ALA A 8 -70.27 -5.70 3.58
CA ALA A 8 -69.12 -6.12 4.35
C ALA A 8 -68.06 -6.74 3.42
N PHE A 9 -66.78 -6.40 3.66
CA PHE A 9 -65.62 -6.91 2.93
C PHE A 9 -65.55 -8.45 3.00
N THR A 10 -65.24 -9.10 1.89
CA THR A 10 -65.06 -10.55 1.83
C THR A 10 -63.70 -10.97 2.40
N ILE A 11 -63.62 -12.19 2.93
CA ILE A 11 -62.36 -12.79 3.38
C ILE A 11 -61.34 -12.83 2.22
N VAL A 12 -61.81 -13.08 1.00
CA VAL A 12 -60.96 -13.12 -0.20
C VAL A 12 -60.33 -11.76 -0.49
N GLU A 13 -61.09 -10.67 -0.39
CA GLU A 13 -60.56 -9.32 -0.58
C GLU A 13 -59.48 -8.99 0.45
N ILE A 14 -59.67 -9.37 1.71
CA ILE A 14 -58.65 -9.17 2.75
C ILE A 14 -57.39 -10.00 2.47
N ILE A 15 -57.55 -11.28 2.08
CA ILE A 15 -56.42 -12.18 1.80
C ILE A 15 -55.55 -11.67 0.66
N VAL A 16 -56.16 -11.19 -0.44
CA VAL A 16 -55.40 -10.68 -1.58
C VAL A 16 -54.61 -9.43 -1.19
N VAL A 17 -55.19 -8.53 -0.40
CA VAL A 17 -54.53 -7.30 0.03
C VAL A 17 -53.33 -7.60 0.93
N VAL A 18 -53.47 -8.46 1.95
CA VAL A 18 -52.34 -8.80 2.85
C VAL A 18 -51.24 -9.56 2.11
N THR A 19 -51.61 -10.42 1.15
CA THR A 19 -50.63 -11.14 0.32
C THR A 19 -49.83 -10.16 -0.56
N ALA A 20 -50.51 -9.21 -1.20
CA ALA A 20 -49.86 -8.19 -2.02
C ALA A 20 -48.90 -7.31 -1.20
N ILE A 21 -49.33 -6.85 -0.02
CA ILE A 21 -48.47 -6.07 0.89
C ILE A 21 -47.27 -6.92 1.36
N GLY A 22 -47.47 -8.21 1.65
CA GLY A 22 -46.39 -9.12 2.04
C GLY A 22 -45.30 -9.25 0.98
N ILE A 23 -45.67 -9.39 -0.29
CA ILE A 23 -44.72 -9.45 -1.42
C ILE A 23 -43.97 -8.12 -1.57
N LEU A 24 -44.69 -7.00 -1.54
CA LEU A 24 -44.09 -5.66 -1.67
C LEU A 24 -43.12 -5.35 -0.52
N ALA A 25 -43.49 -5.72 0.71
CA ALA A 25 -42.63 -5.54 1.88
C ALA A 25 -41.34 -6.37 1.75
N ALA A 26 -41.43 -7.64 1.33
CA ALA A 26 -40.27 -8.50 1.15
C ALA A 26 -39.26 -7.93 0.13
N ILE A 27 -39.73 -7.48 -1.03
CA ILE A 27 -38.88 -6.85 -2.07
C ILE A 27 -38.25 -5.56 -1.54
N SER A 28 -39.05 -4.74 -0.83
CA SER A 28 -38.61 -3.44 -0.31
C SER A 28 -37.49 -3.59 0.72
N VAL A 29 -37.53 -4.61 1.59
CA VAL A 29 -36.49 -4.84 2.60
C VAL A 29 -35.13 -5.14 1.96
N ILE A 30 -35.09 -5.97 0.93
CA ILE A 30 -33.84 -6.31 0.21
C ILE A 30 -33.32 -5.09 -0.58
N GLY A 31 -34.21 -4.32 -1.21
CA GLY A 31 -33.83 -3.10 -1.92
C GLY A 31 -33.26 -2.03 -0.97
N TYR A 32 -33.87 -1.87 0.19
CA TYR A 32 -33.49 -0.85 1.18
C TYR A 32 -32.07 -1.06 1.72
N SER A 33 -31.67 -2.30 2.03
CA SER A 33 -30.32 -2.58 2.56
C SER A 33 -29.22 -2.24 1.55
N ASN A 34 -29.45 -2.51 0.26
CA ASN A 34 -28.51 -2.17 -0.81
C ASN A 34 -28.41 -0.65 -1.03
N ILE A 35 -29.54 0.06 -1.00
CA ILE A 35 -29.58 1.53 -1.10
C ILE A 35 -28.83 2.16 0.08
N GLN A 36 -29.06 1.66 1.30
CA GLN A 36 -28.38 2.16 2.49
C GLN A 36 -26.86 1.96 2.41
N ARG A 37 -26.41 0.78 1.97
CA ARG A 37 -24.97 0.50 1.72
C ARG A 37 -24.37 1.46 0.68
N GLY A 38 -25.07 1.69 -0.44
CA GLY A 38 -24.64 2.63 -1.47
C GLY A 38 -24.55 4.07 -0.96
N ALA A 39 -25.54 4.51 -0.18
CA ALA A 39 -25.55 5.84 0.43
C ALA A 39 -24.40 6.01 1.43
N MET A 40 -24.17 5.05 2.33
CA MET A 40 -23.06 5.10 3.27
C MET A 40 -21.69 5.13 2.55
N THR A 41 -21.54 4.38 1.46
CA THR A 41 -20.31 4.40 0.65
C THR A 41 -20.12 5.77 -0.02
N ALA A 42 -21.18 6.37 -0.56
CA ALA A 42 -21.10 7.70 -1.16
C ALA A 42 -20.76 8.78 -0.14
N SER A 43 -21.37 8.72 1.05
CA SER A 43 -21.03 9.59 2.18
C SER A 43 -19.58 9.43 2.61
N LEU A 44 -19.09 8.19 2.76
CA LEU A 44 -17.68 7.92 3.11
C LEU A 44 -16.71 8.52 2.09
N LYS A 45 -17.02 8.42 0.78
CA LYS A 45 -16.19 9.03 -0.26
C LYS A 45 -16.19 10.55 -0.19
N SER A 46 -17.33 11.16 0.13
CA SER A 46 -17.41 12.61 0.37
C SER A 46 -16.57 13.01 1.59
N ASP A 47 -16.64 12.24 2.68
CA ASP A 47 -15.83 12.46 3.87
C ASP A 47 -14.32 12.35 3.53
N LEU A 48 -13.92 11.37 2.70
CA LEU A 48 -12.52 11.21 2.26
C LEU A 48 -12.05 12.38 1.38
N ASP A 49 -12.92 12.93 0.52
CA ASP A 49 -12.61 14.11 -0.29
C ASP A 49 -12.40 15.36 0.59
N HIS A 50 -13.21 15.50 1.63
CA HIS A 50 -13.04 16.54 2.65
C HIS A 50 -11.75 16.33 3.45
N ALA A 51 -11.44 15.09 3.85
CA ALA A 51 -10.18 14.76 4.51
C ALA A 51 -8.98 15.13 3.63
N ALA A 52 -9.00 14.80 2.33
CA ALA A 52 -7.94 15.15 1.40
C ALA A 52 -7.74 16.67 1.29
N SER A 53 -8.83 17.43 1.28
CA SER A 53 -8.78 18.91 1.28
C SER A 53 -8.10 19.45 2.54
N GLU A 54 -8.39 18.87 3.70
CA GLU A 54 -7.78 19.25 4.98
C GLU A 54 -6.29 18.89 5.02
N MET A 55 -5.94 17.69 4.57
CA MET A 55 -4.55 17.26 4.42
C MET A 55 -3.76 18.23 3.53
N GLN A 56 -4.37 18.68 2.43
CA GLN A 56 -3.75 19.62 1.50
C GLN A 56 -3.63 21.03 2.08
N HIS A 57 -4.58 21.48 2.90
CA HIS A 57 -4.52 22.75 3.61
C HIS A 57 -3.32 22.81 4.56
N GLU A 58 -3.10 21.75 5.35
CA GLU A 58 -1.96 21.65 6.26
C GLU A 58 -0.63 21.54 5.52
N PHE A 59 -0.61 20.83 4.38
CA PHE A 59 0.56 20.76 3.52
C PHE A 59 0.96 22.14 2.97
N GLN A 60 0.00 23.00 2.61
CA GLN A 60 0.30 24.35 2.14
C GLN A 60 0.94 25.24 3.22
N HIS A 61 0.67 24.97 4.49
CA HIS A 61 1.22 25.73 5.62
C HIS A 61 2.60 25.23 6.06
N SER A 62 2.78 23.92 6.16
CA SER A 62 3.97 23.31 6.77
C SER A 62 4.93 22.67 5.76
N GLY A 63 4.48 22.44 4.52
CA GLY A 63 5.19 21.63 3.53
C GLY A 63 5.16 20.13 3.82
N LEU A 64 4.39 19.68 4.82
CA LEU A 64 4.25 18.29 5.23
C LEU A 64 2.77 17.94 5.43
N TYR A 65 2.41 16.69 5.13
CA TYR A 65 1.08 16.18 5.48
C TYR A 65 1.03 15.83 6.97
N PRO A 66 -0.07 16.14 7.68
CA PRO A 66 -0.20 15.82 9.09
C PRO A 66 -0.37 14.30 9.28
N THR A 67 0.08 13.77 10.41
CA THR A 67 -0.04 12.33 10.72
C THR A 67 -1.43 11.94 11.24
N SER A 68 -2.33 12.90 11.38
CA SER A 68 -3.70 12.74 11.86
C SER A 68 -4.55 13.88 11.35
N LEU A 69 -5.85 13.62 11.18
CA LEU A 69 -6.83 14.67 10.92
C LEU A 69 -7.02 15.56 12.17
N PRO A 70 -7.50 16.81 12.00
CA PRO A 70 -7.88 17.67 13.10
C PRO A 70 -8.87 16.98 14.06
N SER A 71 -8.82 17.34 15.34
CA SER A 71 -9.68 16.72 16.36
C SER A 71 -11.17 17.03 16.19
N ASP A 72 -11.49 18.10 15.47
CA ASP A 72 -12.82 18.57 15.10
C ASP A 72 -13.25 18.13 13.70
N PHE A 73 -12.49 17.23 13.06
CA PHE A 73 -12.89 16.63 11.79
C PHE A 73 -14.10 15.71 12.00
N GLU A 74 -15.25 16.13 11.47
CA GLU A 74 -16.50 15.39 11.56
C GLU A 74 -16.67 14.44 10.38
N THR A 75 -17.03 13.19 10.66
CA THR A 75 -17.38 12.20 9.64
C THR A 75 -18.88 11.96 9.60
N SER A 76 -19.36 11.45 8.47
CA SER A 76 -20.72 10.96 8.34
C SER A 76 -21.05 9.87 9.39
N ARG A 77 -22.35 9.61 9.59
CA ARG A 77 -22.78 8.62 10.58
C ARG A 77 -22.19 7.24 10.25
N ASN A 78 -21.60 6.60 11.27
CA ASN A 78 -20.96 5.28 11.19
C ASN A 78 -19.73 5.21 10.27
N SER A 79 -19.23 6.32 9.70
CA SER A 79 -17.93 6.33 9.04
C SER A 79 -16.83 6.71 10.02
N THR A 80 -15.61 6.25 9.73
CA THR A 80 -14.40 6.65 10.45
C THR A 80 -13.29 6.82 9.42
N ILE A 81 -12.54 7.92 9.51
CA ILE A 81 -11.37 8.18 8.68
C ILE A 81 -10.14 8.27 9.58
N ALA A 82 -9.08 7.59 9.19
CA ALA A 82 -7.81 7.63 9.90
C ALA A 82 -6.64 7.75 8.91
N VAL A 83 -5.67 8.60 9.22
CA VAL A 83 -4.40 8.66 8.50
C VAL A 83 -3.58 7.43 8.90
N LYS A 84 -3.32 6.54 7.94
CA LYS A 84 -2.59 5.27 8.15
C LYS A 84 -1.10 5.44 7.97
N SER A 85 -0.71 6.35 7.08
CA SER A 85 0.68 6.74 6.88
C SER A 85 0.75 8.19 6.42
N ALA A 86 1.78 8.90 6.86
CA ALA A 86 2.14 10.22 6.37
C ALA A 86 3.63 10.43 6.62
N GLY A 87 4.29 11.18 5.73
CA GLY A 87 5.71 11.46 5.89
C GLY A 87 6.32 12.03 4.62
N THR A 88 7.63 11.85 4.48
CA THR A 88 8.40 12.30 3.32
C THR A 88 9.14 11.13 2.68
N SER A 89 9.10 11.08 1.36
CA SER A 89 9.94 10.20 0.57
C SER A 89 10.95 11.02 -0.21
N ASN A 90 12.15 10.49 -0.36
CA ASN A 90 13.14 11.06 -1.26
C ASN A 90 12.87 10.54 -2.68
N TYR A 91 12.99 11.43 -3.66
CA TYR A 91 12.86 11.12 -5.08
C TYR A 91 14.03 11.73 -5.84
N TYR A 92 14.68 10.93 -6.67
CA TYR A 92 15.81 11.36 -7.49
C TYR A 92 15.38 11.48 -8.95
N THR A 93 15.73 12.58 -9.59
CA THR A 93 15.55 12.80 -11.03
C THR A 93 16.89 12.72 -11.75
N ASN A 94 16.87 12.34 -13.03
CA ASN A 94 18.04 12.36 -13.92
C ASN A 94 19.25 11.58 -13.39
N LEU A 95 19.01 10.44 -12.72
CA LEU A 95 20.07 9.54 -12.27
C LEU A 95 20.93 9.09 -13.46
N THR A 96 22.25 9.19 -13.33
CA THR A 96 23.16 8.50 -14.24
C THR A 96 23.01 6.98 -14.08
N PRO A 97 23.48 6.16 -15.03
CA PRO A 97 23.48 4.71 -14.90
C PRO A 97 24.15 4.21 -13.60
N VAL A 98 25.26 4.84 -13.17
CA VAL A 98 25.95 4.48 -11.93
C VAL A 98 25.15 4.91 -10.72
N GLN A 99 24.61 6.14 -10.69
CA GLN A 99 23.77 6.62 -9.59
C GLN A 99 22.52 5.76 -9.41
N ASN A 100 21.91 5.28 -10.50
CA ASN A 100 20.78 4.34 -10.43
C ASN A 100 21.16 3.03 -9.70
N GLY A 101 22.38 2.51 -9.95
CA GLY A 101 22.94 1.38 -9.22
C GLY A 101 23.30 1.70 -7.76
N VAL A 102 23.77 2.92 -7.47
CA VAL A 102 24.01 3.40 -6.08
C VAL A 102 22.71 3.49 -5.30
N LEU A 103 21.63 4.03 -5.91
CA LEU A 103 20.31 4.09 -5.28
C LEU A 103 19.80 2.69 -4.93
N PHE A 104 19.94 1.74 -5.86
CA PHE A 104 19.57 0.34 -5.62
C PHE A 104 20.32 -0.25 -4.41
N ALA A 105 21.64 -0.03 -4.33
CA ALA A 105 22.45 -0.51 -3.22
C ALA A 105 22.07 0.16 -1.89
N GLN A 106 21.79 1.48 -1.90
CA GLN A 106 21.37 2.23 -0.72
C GLN A 106 20.03 1.73 -0.19
N ILE A 107 19.01 1.59 -1.04
CA ILE A 107 17.69 1.09 -0.67
C ILE A 107 17.78 -0.31 -0.09
N CYS A 108 18.60 -1.16 -0.70
CA CYS A 108 18.85 -2.50 -0.21
C CYS A 108 19.41 -2.49 1.23
N GLN A 109 20.36 -1.59 1.53
CA GLN A 109 20.89 -1.43 2.88
C GLN A 109 19.87 -0.83 3.86
N ASP A 110 19.06 0.13 3.41
CA ASP A 110 18.01 0.77 4.23
C ASP A 110 16.97 -0.26 4.69
N LEU A 111 16.52 -1.13 3.78
CA LEU A 111 15.62 -2.24 4.10
C LEU A 111 16.19 -3.17 5.19
N ILE A 112 17.50 -3.43 5.17
CA ILE A 112 18.17 -4.24 6.21
C ILE A 112 18.15 -3.50 7.55
N ASN A 113 18.48 -2.21 7.54
CA ASN A 113 18.52 -1.38 8.73
C ASN A 113 17.13 -1.24 9.39
N GLU A 114 16.08 -1.20 8.59
CA GLU A 114 14.67 -1.22 9.02
C GLU A 114 14.20 -2.59 9.51
N GLY A 115 15.02 -3.64 9.37
CA GLY A 115 14.71 -4.98 9.83
C GLY A 115 13.86 -5.80 8.87
N VAL A 116 13.64 -5.34 7.62
CA VAL A 116 12.86 -6.06 6.61
C VAL A 116 13.48 -7.41 6.27
N GLY A 117 14.80 -7.54 6.39
CA GLY A 117 15.54 -8.80 6.21
C GLY A 117 15.45 -9.79 7.38
N LYS A 118 14.65 -9.50 8.42
CA LYS A 118 14.54 -10.33 9.63
C LYS A 118 13.17 -11.01 9.73
N GLY A 119 13.14 -12.17 10.39
CA GLY A 119 11.90 -12.88 10.69
C GLY A 119 12.06 -13.82 11.88
N VAL A 120 10.94 -14.19 12.49
CA VAL A 120 10.91 -15.04 13.68
C VAL A 120 10.83 -16.51 13.28
N ASP A 121 11.72 -17.34 13.82
CA ASP A 121 11.71 -18.79 13.62
C ASP A 121 10.62 -19.50 14.45
N LYS A 122 10.46 -20.82 14.29
CA LYS A 122 9.48 -21.59 15.07
C LYS A 122 9.72 -21.59 16.59
N GLY A 123 10.94 -21.30 17.02
CA GLY A 123 11.31 -21.18 18.43
C GLY A 123 11.03 -19.81 19.03
N GLY A 124 10.53 -18.85 18.24
CA GLY A 124 10.31 -17.47 18.68
C GLY A 124 11.56 -16.59 18.63
N THR A 125 12.66 -17.05 18.04
CA THR A 125 13.90 -16.28 17.92
C THR A 125 13.91 -15.48 16.62
N THR A 126 14.28 -14.20 16.69
CA THR A 126 14.46 -13.37 15.50
C THR A 126 15.76 -13.72 14.78
N GLN A 127 15.65 -14.16 13.54
CA GLN A 127 16.75 -14.46 12.63
C GLN A 127 16.94 -13.33 11.62
N SER A 128 18.19 -13.09 11.22
CA SER A 128 18.55 -12.17 10.13
C SER A 128 18.82 -12.99 8.87
N TYR A 129 17.80 -13.19 8.04
CA TYR A 129 17.90 -14.01 6.83
C TYR A 129 18.61 -13.29 5.69
N ILE A 130 18.50 -11.97 5.64
CA ILE A 130 19.24 -11.07 4.74
C ILE A 130 20.05 -10.12 5.62
N THR A 131 21.35 -10.03 5.36
CA THR A 131 22.32 -9.40 6.25
C THR A 131 23.16 -8.31 5.60
N GLY A 132 23.19 -8.23 4.28
CA GLY A 132 23.96 -7.19 3.62
C GLY A 132 23.61 -7.03 2.14
N CYS A 133 24.01 -5.88 1.61
CA CYS A 133 24.00 -5.61 0.19
C CYS A 133 25.40 -5.12 -0.18
N GLY A 134 26.09 -5.90 -1.01
CA GLY A 134 27.46 -5.66 -1.39
C GLY A 134 27.57 -5.49 -2.89
N ASN A 135 28.13 -4.37 -3.32
CA ASN A 135 28.56 -4.24 -4.71
C ASN A 135 29.97 -4.85 -4.86
N TRP A 136 30.12 -5.85 -5.73
CA TRP A 136 31.39 -6.55 -5.92
C TRP A 136 32.27 -5.85 -6.96
N ASN A 137 31.66 -5.31 -8.02
CA ASN A 137 32.29 -4.62 -9.14
C ASN A 137 31.20 -4.00 -10.05
N TYR A 138 31.61 -3.22 -11.04
CA TYR A 138 30.67 -2.49 -11.89
C TYR A 138 29.62 -3.36 -12.61
N ASN A 139 29.88 -4.66 -12.78
CA ASN A 139 28.97 -5.57 -13.47
C ASN A 139 28.18 -6.51 -12.57
N SER A 140 28.28 -6.41 -11.24
CA SER A 140 27.47 -7.22 -10.35
C SER A 140 27.30 -6.67 -8.93
N THR A 141 26.11 -6.91 -8.39
CA THR A 141 25.77 -6.69 -6.98
C THR A 141 25.40 -8.00 -6.31
N GLN A 142 25.49 -8.06 -4.99
CA GLN A 142 25.19 -9.23 -4.19
C GLN A 142 24.31 -8.85 -3.01
N ILE A 143 23.23 -9.59 -2.81
CA ILE A 143 22.42 -9.52 -1.60
C ILE A 143 22.82 -10.72 -0.75
N THR A 144 23.44 -10.45 0.39
CA THR A 144 24.02 -11.46 1.28
C THR A 144 23.07 -11.83 2.40
N GLY A 145 23.19 -13.06 2.86
CA GLY A 145 22.36 -13.63 3.91
C GLY A 145 22.55 -15.13 3.97
N TRP A 146 21.57 -15.83 4.52
CA TRP A 146 21.58 -17.29 4.56
C TRP A 146 21.56 -17.89 3.15
N ASN A 147 20.89 -17.20 2.21
CA ASN A 147 20.89 -17.52 0.79
C ASN A 147 21.40 -16.34 -0.01
N THR A 148 22.73 -16.19 -0.03
CA THR A 148 23.40 -15.15 -0.80
C THR A 148 23.12 -15.30 -2.30
N LYS A 149 22.70 -14.19 -2.94
CA LYS A 149 22.40 -14.13 -4.36
C LYS A 149 23.15 -12.99 -5.03
N GLN A 150 23.92 -13.33 -6.06
CA GLN A 150 24.58 -12.35 -6.93
C GLN A 150 23.72 -12.07 -8.16
N TRP A 151 23.71 -10.81 -8.57
CA TRP A 151 22.97 -10.26 -9.69
C TRP A 151 23.95 -9.57 -10.63
N SER A 152 24.14 -10.14 -11.82
CA SER A 152 24.95 -9.54 -12.87
C SER A 152 24.14 -8.49 -13.63
N THR A 153 24.78 -7.38 -14.01
CA THR A 153 24.14 -6.37 -14.85
C THR A 153 23.99 -6.87 -16.29
N PRO A 154 22.92 -6.50 -17.01
CA PRO A 154 21.79 -5.69 -16.55
C PRO A 154 20.87 -6.47 -15.60
N VAL A 155 20.61 -5.92 -14.40
CA VAL A 155 19.67 -6.51 -13.43
C VAL A 155 18.25 -6.12 -13.81
N GLN A 156 17.44 -7.11 -14.20
CA GLN A 156 16.05 -6.89 -14.59
C GLN A 156 15.10 -6.92 -13.37
N LYS A 157 14.04 -6.11 -13.42
CA LYS A 157 12.97 -6.12 -12.41
C LYS A 157 12.39 -7.51 -12.21
N ASP A 158 12.04 -8.19 -13.31
CA ASP A 158 11.40 -9.50 -13.27
C ASP A 158 12.32 -10.58 -12.69
N GLN A 159 13.65 -10.46 -12.88
CA GLN A 159 14.59 -11.40 -12.29
C GLN A 159 14.54 -11.37 -10.75
N LEU A 160 14.42 -10.18 -10.17
CA LEU A 160 14.31 -9.98 -8.72
C LEU A 160 12.97 -10.52 -8.21
N LEU A 161 11.85 -10.15 -8.84
CA LEU A 161 10.51 -10.56 -8.42
C LEU A 161 10.27 -12.06 -8.62
N ASN A 162 10.80 -12.66 -9.69
CA ASN A 162 10.70 -14.10 -9.92
C ASN A 162 11.50 -14.86 -8.86
N TYR A 163 12.69 -14.38 -8.48
CA TYR A 163 13.43 -14.98 -7.36
C TYR A 163 12.67 -14.84 -6.05
N ALA A 164 12.13 -13.65 -5.75
CA ALA A 164 11.33 -13.38 -4.56
C ALA A 164 10.15 -14.34 -4.40
N THR A 165 9.43 -14.61 -5.49
CA THR A 165 8.22 -15.43 -5.50
C THR A 165 8.48 -16.93 -5.61
N SER A 166 9.60 -17.35 -6.21
CA SER A 166 9.99 -18.76 -6.33
C SER A 166 10.89 -19.26 -5.21
N PHE A 167 11.41 -18.37 -4.37
CA PHE A 167 12.27 -18.76 -3.26
C PHE A 167 11.54 -19.67 -2.27
N THR A 168 12.12 -20.83 -2.02
CA THR A 168 11.63 -21.78 -1.02
C THR A 168 12.79 -22.32 -0.19
N THR A 169 12.50 -22.72 1.05
CA THR A 169 13.44 -23.40 1.94
C THR A 169 12.85 -24.71 2.43
N SER A 170 13.69 -25.75 2.49
CA SER A 170 13.37 -27.03 3.13
C SER A 170 13.51 -26.97 4.66
N ASP A 171 14.07 -25.87 5.20
CA ASP A 171 14.19 -25.65 6.63
C ASP A 171 12.81 -25.33 7.24
N SER A 172 12.19 -26.37 7.81
CA SER A 172 10.90 -26.23 8.47
C SER A 172 10.96 -25.41 9.77
N TRP A 173 12.14 -25.24 10.37
CA TRP A 173 12.33 -24.42 11.58
C TRP A 173 12.36 -22.93 11.24
N ASN A 174 12.99 -22.58 10.13
CA ASN A 174 13.14 -21.21 9.63
C ASN A 174 12.20 -20.87 8.47
N LYS A 175 11.00 -21.44 8.46
CA LYS A 175 10.04 -21.29 7.34
C LYS A 175 9.64 -19.83 7.06
N ALA A 176 9.74 -18.95 8.07
CA ALA A 176 9.54 -17.51 7.92
C ALA A 176 10.47 -16.88 6.87
N GLN A 177 11.62 -17.49 6.58
CA GLN A 177 12.57 -17.04 5.56
C GLN A 177 11.90 -16.81 4.19
N GLU A 178 10.94 -17.65 3.78
CA GLU A 178 10.27 -17.51 2.47
C GLU A 178 9.51 -16.19 2.38
N GLY A 179 8.74 -15.86 3.42
CA GLY A 179 8.02 -14.59 3.50
C GLY A 179 8.96 -13.39 3.59
N VAL A 180 10.06 -13.52 4.33
CA VAL A 180 11.08 -12.45 4.47
C VAL A 180 11.78 -12.17 3.15
N VAL A 181 12.24 -13.20 2.44
CA VAL A 181 12.89 -13.03 1.12
C VAL A 181 11.92 -12.43 0.12
N LYS A 182 10.68 -12.94 0.07
CA LYS A 182 9.66 -12.38 -0.82
C LYS A 182 9.41 -10.89 -0.54
N ASN A 183 9.14 -10.54 0.71
CA ASN A 183 8.87 -9.16 1.12
C ASN A 183 10.06 -8.23 0.85
N PHE A 184 11.28 -8.66 1.17
CA PHE A 184 12.49 -7.84 0.98
C PHE A 184 12.71 -7.46 -0.48
N TYR A 185 12.65 -8.43 -1.40
CA TYR A 185 12.86 -8.17 -2.83
C TYR A 185 11.70 -7.38 -3.45
N THR A 186 10.46 -7.61 -3.01
CA THR A 186 9.30 -6.80 -3.43
C THR A 186 9.49 -5.35 -3.00
N GLN A 187 9.79 -5.08 -1.72
CA GLN A 187 10.02 -3.72 -1.25
C GLN A 187 11.24 -3.05 -1.89
N LEU A 188 12.31 -3.81 -2.19
CA LEU A 188 13.47 -3.29 -2.90
C LEU A 188 13.11 -2.75 -4.28
N VAL A 189 12.33 -3.52 -5.05
CA VAL A 189 11.84 -3.09 -6.37
C VAL A 189 10.90 -1.90 -6.25
N GLU A 190 9.92 -1.97 -5.35
CA GLU A 190 8.94 -0.90 -5.14
C GLU A 190 9.59 0.41 -4.72
N ARG A 191 10.55 0.36 -3.78
CA ARG A 191 11.27 1.55 -3.34
C ARG A 191 12.20 2.09 -4.43
N GLN A 192 12.85 1.23 -5.22
CA GLN A 192 13.67 1.68 -6.34
C GLN A 192 12.85 2.55 -7.29
N GLU A 193 11.67 2.07 -7.70
CA GLU A 193 10.79 2.83 -8.60
C GLU A 193 10.20 4.07 -7.90
N LYS A 194 9.79 3.93 -6.63
CA LYS A 194 9.21 5.04 -5.84
C LYS A 194 10.21 6.17 -5.60
N GLN A 195 11.50 5.89 -5.51
CA GLN A 195 12.54 6.90 -5.29
C GLN A 195 13.19 7.41 -6.60
N GLY A 196 12.60 7.09 -7.77
CA GLY A 196 13.04 7.61 -9.07
C GLY A 196 14.12 6.79 -9.77
N GLY A 197 14.49 5.65 -9.19
CA GLY A 197 15.29 4.63 -9.83
C GLY A 197 14.50 3.91 -10.94
N SER A 198 15.23 3.23 -11.82
CA SER A 198 14.65 2.50 -12.96
C SER A 198 15.31 1.16 -13.17
N PHE A 199 14.58 0.24 -13.81
CA PHE A 199 15.13 -1.02 -14.29
C PHE A 199 15.24 -1.00 -15.84
N PRO A 200 16.22 -1.70 -16.43
CA PRO A 200 17.24 -2.50 -15.74
C PRO A 200 18.35 -1.65 -15.11
N ILE A 201 18.97 -2.17 -14.04
CA ILE A 201 20.22 -1.62 -13.50
C ILE A 201 21.36 -2.08 -14.41
N THR A 202 21.89 -1.19 -15.25
CA THR A 202 22.86 -1.52 -16.30
C THR A 202 24.31 -1.52 -15.82
N THR A 203 24.61 -0.81 -14.75
CA THR A 203 25.95 -0.75 -14.15
C THR A 203 25.85 -0.45 -12.66
N PHE A 204 26.85 -0.91 -11.92
CA PHE A 204 27.19 -0.43 -10.58
C PHE A 204 28.52 0.35 -10.68
N TRP A 205 29.28 0.37 -9.59
CA TRP A 205 30.63 0.92 -9.54
C TRP A 205 31.66 -0.16 -9.15
N ASP A 206 32.93 0.12 -9.36
CA ASP A 206 34.02 -0.65 -8.80
C ASP A 206 34.39 -0.07 -7.44
N TYR A 207 34.26 -0.85 -6.36
CA TYR A 207 34.57 -0.36 -5.00
C TYR A 207 36.03 0.06 -4.83
N TRP A 208 36.91 -0.39 -5.74
CA TRP A 208 38.34 -0.08 -5.78
C TRP A 208 38.68 1.07 -6.74
N ALA A 209 37.73 1.57 -7.53
CA ALA A 209 37.99 2.62 -8.51
C ALA A 209 38.24 3.98 -7.86
N ASN A 210 39.19 4.73 -8.42
CA ASN A 210 39.54 6.09 -8.06
C ASN A 210 39.85 6.93 -9.30
N ASP A 211 40.17 8.21 -9.12
CA ASP A 211 40.42 9.16 -10.22
C ASP A 211 41.61 8.81 -11.14
N SER A 212 42.44 7.83 -10.76
CA SER A 212 43.69 7.53 -11.45
C SER A 212 43.77 6.12 -12.02
N ASN A 213 42.78 5.24 -11.81
CA ASN A 213 42.89 3.82 -12.15
C ASN A 213 41.87 3.30 -13.19
N GLY A 214 41.07 4.19 -13.79
CA GLY A 214 40.23 3.87 -14.96
C GLY A 214 39.05 2.92 -14.72
N GLY A 215 38.75 2.54 -13.48
CA GLY A 215 37.54 1.78 -13.13
C GLY A 215 36.29 2.66 -13.10
N VAL A 216 35.10 2.04 -13.05
CA VAL A 216 33.84 2.79 -12.94
C VAL A 216 33.71 3.31 -11.51
N LYS A 217 33.83 4.61 -11.31
CA LYS A 217 33.78 5.22 -9.97
C LYS A 217 32.37 5.18 -9.40
N GLN A 218 32.26 5.13 -8.07
CA GLN A 218 31.00 5.42 -7.41
C GLN A 218 30.62 6.88 -7.66
N GLU A 219 29.39 7.09 -8.09
CA GLU A 219 28.81 8.43 -8.22
C GLU A 219 27.85 8.65 -7.04
N PRO A 220 28.14 9.56 -6.10
CA PRO A 220 27.23 9.84 -5.01
C PRO A 220 25.88 10.32 -5.57
N LEU A 221 24.80 9.96 -4.88
CA LEU A 221 23.49 10.49 -5.19
C LEU A 221 23.51 12.01 -4.97
N GLY A 222 22.87 12.75 -5.88
CA GLY A 222 22.66 14.19 -5.71
C GLY A 222 21.71 14.48 -4.54
N THR A 223 21.33 15.75 -4.37
CA THR A 223 20.28 16.10 -3.40
C THR A 223 18.93 15.57 -3.89
N PRO A 224 18.22 14.72 -3.14
CA PRO A 224 16.90 14.26 -3.54
C PRO A 224 15.89 15.42 -3.52
N GLN A 225 14.88 15.32 -4.38
CA GLN A 225 13.63 16.06 -4.17
C GLN A 225 12.82 15.32 -3.11
N THR A 226 12.45 16.02 -2.05
CA THR A 226 11.60 15.43 -1.00
C THR A 226 10.14 15.63 -1.38
N THR A 227 9.40 14.53 -1.52
CA THR A 227 7.95 14.56 -1.73
C THR A 227 7.26 14.11 -0.45
N ALA A 228 6.31 14.91 0.05
CA ALA A 228 5.47 14.47 1.13
C ALA A 228 4.42 13.49 0.59
N TYR A 229 4.09 12.48 1.38
CA TYR A 229 3.05 11.50 1.07
C TYR A 229 2.11 11.34 2.25
N TYR A 230 0.91 10.86 1.99
CA TYR A 230 -0.01 10.39 3.03
C TYR A 230 -0.96 9.34 2.46
N CYS A 231 -1.57 8.55 3.33
CA CYS A 231 -2.72 7.73 3.00
C CYS A 231 -3.72 7.76 4.14
N ALA A 232 -4.93 8.25 3.85
CA ALA A 232 -6.06 8.26 4.76
C ALA A 232 -7.07 7.19 4.36
N GLU A 233 -7.43 6.34 5.31
CA GLU A 233 -8.33 5.21 5.12
C GLU A 233 -9.67 5.48 5.81
N GLY A 234 -10.74 5.24 5.06
CA GLY A 234 -12.12 5.34 5.48
C GLY A 234 -12.76 3.96 5.66
N THR A 235 -13.47 3.76 6.77
CA THR A 235 -14.19 2.53 7.09
C THR A 235 -15.61 2.83 7.56
N ILE A 236 -16.51 1.83 7.49
CA ILE A 236 -17.88 1.94 8.00
C ILE A 236 -18.08 0.93 9.15
N SER A 237 -18.53 1.42 10.30
CA SER A 237 -18.83 0.61 11.46
C SER A 237 -19.89 -0.45 11.13
N GLY A 238 -19.57 -1.72 11.42
CA GLY A 238 -20.42 -2.87 11.12
C GLY A 238 -20.35 -3.38 9.68
N ILE A 239 -19.53 -2.79 8.80
CA ILE A 239 -19.36 -3.22 7.40
C ILE A 239 -17.85 -3.24 7.05
N SER A 240 -17.17 -4.34 7.38
CA SER A 240 -15.72 -4.49 7.20
C SER A 240 -15.27 -4.68 5.75
N ASP A 241 -16.19 -5.00 4.83
CA ASP A 241 -15.92 -5.15 3.39
C ASP A 241 -15.81 -3.81 2.65
N ILE A 242 -16.26 -2.70 3.27
CA ILE A 242 -16.21 -1.37 2.66
C ILE A 242 -15.05 -0.59 3.28
N ILE A 243 -13.93 -0.59 2.56
CA ILE A 243 -12.73 0.18 2.86
C ILE A 243 -12.36 0.97 1.61
N TRP A 244 -12.13 2.27 1.79
CA TRP A 244 -11.67 3.17 0.73
C TRP A 244 -10.53 4.01 1.30
N HIS A 245 -9.61 4.46 0.45
CA HIS A 245 -8.57 5.39 0.86
C HIS A 245 -8.41 6.53 -0.13
N VAL A 246 -7.70 7.57 0.31
CA VAL A 246 -7.21 8.68 -0.49
C VAL A 246 -5.76 8.97 -0.12
N ASP A 247 -4.95 9.32 -1.12
CA ASP A 247 -3.51 9.57 -1.02
C ASP A 247 -3.13 10.94 -1.61
N GLU A 248 -1.83 11.24 -1.70
CA GLU A 248 -1.32 12.49 -2.28
C GLU A 248 -1.75 12.73 -3.75
N THR A 249 -2.20 11.70 -4.47
CA THR A 249 -2.74 11.86 -5.83
C THR A 249 -4.16 12.42 -5.85
N HIS A 250 -4.79 12.58 -4.67
CA HIS A 250 -6.17 13.03 -4.46
C HIS A 250 -7.20 12.14 -5.16
N ARG A 251 -6.86 10.86 -5.36
CA ARG A 251 -7.75 9.87 -5.96
C ARG A 251 -8.30 8.96 -4.87
N ILE A 252 -9.62 8.79 -4.87
CA ILE A 252 -10.29 7.87 -3.96
C ILE A 252 -10.35 6.47 -4.59
N THR A 253 -9.74 5.51 -3.91
CA THR A 253 -9.51 4.13 -4.38
C THR A 253 -10.09 3.13 -3.39
N SER A 254 -10.55 1.99 -3.91
CA SER A 254 -11.12 0.93 -3.08
C SER A 254 -9.99 0.09 -2.46
N GLY A 255 -10.18 -0.34 -1.22
CA GLY A 255 -9.21 -1.12 -0.46
C GLY A 255 -8.52 -0.31 0.64
N PRO A 256 -7.76 -0.97 1.51
CA PRO A 256 -6.98 -0.31 2.56
C PRO A 256 -5.81 0.48 1.96
N CYS A 257 -5.21 1.34 2.79
CA CYS A 257 -3.81 1.71 2.63
C CYS A 257 -2.93 0.46 2.88
#